data_AF-L8K0E5-F1
#
_entry.id   AF-L8K0E5-F1
#
_cell.length_a   1.000
_cell.length_b   1.000
_cell.length_c   1.000
_cell.angle_alpha   90.00
_cell.angle_beta   90.00
_cell.angle_gamma   90.00
#
_symmetry.space_group_name_H-M   'P 1'
#
loop_
_entity.id
_entity.type
_entity.pdbx_description
1 polymer ?
#
loop_
_entity_poly.entity_id
_entity_poly.type
_entity_poly.pdbx_seq_one_letter_code
_entity_poly.pdbx_strand_id
1 'polypeptide(L)'
;MGALVTIALLPGWLTAQDNLFFSPNHEETIVDEVSVGSSHMRVRPQPFNPSETVSFDKRMTFSAHTGARGSTSQFLVNSEKGYMGMDKTMMENFSGIELPDNDQLRVFYRVTATNGKTYYFVEINGERQVINRLPGDNIEIDHTNMSVKKFDQNYSHTGNTLSVSSQNYQSKEYTAISPNTGVPVMVYVSEQSSTRINPVKVPKTVGIFGLGYIYHENKTQLVTRIENDEGTAELERIENTNISFNGEEYAKRENKLTEKEVRDSELIEDVMTKKQQDINSMTDSRADIRNIEQQILNIEKERESKRKRAMNKYIDDDAPAEKNSQYAMEAFDPKDDITIRKLECQKRVLEINRLLDRINSNNPDYSRLQNEKSCQEQKIDAYKQAELEMIAIKERHGDNVEEANKEKMNYHFMQVVPIIYARPCVF
;
A
#
# COMPACT_ATOMS: atom_id res chain seq x y z
N MET A 1 -0.74 11.04 -14.96
CA MET A 1 -1.07 9.81 -15.71
C MET A 1 -0.29 8.70 -15.05
N GLY A 2 -0.90 8.01 -14.09
CA GLY A 2 -0.35 6.80 -13.49
C GLY A 2 -1.32 5.69 -13.83
N ALA A 3 -0.89 4.73 -14.63
CA ALA A 3 -1.69 3.54 -14.90
C ALA A 3 -1.70 2.71 -13.61
N LEU A 4 -2.91 2.44 -13.09
CA LEU A 4 -3.13 1.38 -12.11
C LEU A 4 -2.75 0.05 -12.79
N VAL A 5 -1.52 -0.38 -12.61
CA VAL A 5 -1.09 -1.73 -13.00
C VAL A 5 -1.00 -2.53 -11.71
N THR A 6 -2.16 -2.96 -11.23
CA THR A 6 -2.21 -4.13 -10.36
C THR A 6 -1.54 -5.24 -11.14
N ILE A 7 -0.46 -5.82 -10.61
CA ILE A 7 -0.02 -7.13 -11.09
C ILE A 7 -1.20 -8.04 -10.83
N ALA A 8 -1.91 -8.37 -11.91
CA ALA A 8 -2.96 -9.37 -11.89
C ALA A 8 -2.31 -10.75 -11.75
N LEU A 9 -1.67 -11.01 -10.61
CA LEU A 9 -1.83 -12.31 -9.98
C LEU A 9 -3.31 -12.37 -9.63
N LEU A 10 -4.04 -13.36 -10.14
CA LEU A 10 -5.47 -13.45 -9.87
C LEU A 10 -5.68 -13.36 -8.34
N PRO A 11 -6.58 -12.50 -7.85
CA PRO A 11 -6.88 -12.39 -6.44
C PRO A 11 -7.17 -13.76 -5.80
N GLY A 12 -7.69 -14.72 -6.58
CA GLY A 12 -7.93 -16.09 -6.15
C GLY A 12 -6.66 -16.90 -5.79
N TRP A 13 -5.56 -16.77 -6.54
CA TRP A 13 -4.31 -17.51 -6.28
C TRP A 13 -3.69 -17.11 -4.94
N LEU A 14 -3.68 -15.82 -4.62
CA LEU A 14 -3.15 -15.29 -3.37
C LEU A 14 -4.11 -15.52 -2.19
N THR A 15 -5.41 -15.27 -2.36
CA THR A 15 -6.43 -15.51 -1.31
C THR A 15 -6.57 -16.99 -0.95
N ALA A 16 -6.33 -17.91 -1.89
CA ALA A 16 -6.28 -19.34 -1.60
C ALA A 16 -5.20 -19.67 -0.55
N GLN A 17 -4.12 -18.89 -0.47
CA GLN A 17 -2.98 -19.14 0.41
C GLN A 17 -3.08 -18.46 1.78
N ASP A 18 -4.21 -17.84 2.15
CA ASP A 18 -4.37 -17.15 3.44
C ASP A 18 -4.24 -18.05 4.69
N ASN A 19 -4.31 -19.37 4.50
CA ASN A 19 -4.01 -20.37 5.53
C ASN A 19 -2.51 -20.58 5.76
N LEU A 20 -1.65 -20.11 4.84
CA LEU A 20 -0.18 -20.10 4.95
C LEU A 20 0.32 -18.79 5.52
N PHE A 21 -0.28 -17.67 5.13
CA PHE A 21 0.19 -16.33 5.46
C PHE A 21 -0.57 -15.72 6.64
N PHE A 22 0.02 -14.72 7.30
CA PHE A 22 -0.74 -13.90 8.25
C PHE A 22 -1.80 -13.08 7.51
N SER A 23 -3.01 -13.00 8.06
CA SER A 23 -4.04 -12.11 7.53
C SER A 23 -3.79 -10.70 8.08
N PRO A 24 -3.78 -9.65 7.24
CA PRO A 24 -3.62 -8.27 7.68
C PRO A 24 -4.66 -7.83 8.73
N ASN A 25 -5.82 -8.49 8.76
CA ASN A 25 -6.96 -8.10 9.59
C ASN A 25 -6.94 -8.70 11.01
N HIS A 26 -6.01 -9.60 11.32
CA HIS A 26 -5.90 -10.22 12.63
C HIS A 26 -4.64 -9.71 13.34
N GLU A 27 -4.81 -8.68 14.17
CA GLU A 27 -3.78 -8.12 15.07
C GLU A 27 -3.29 -9.14 16.13
N GLU A 28 -3.87 -10.34 16.17
CA GLU A 28 -3.47 -11.39 17.10
C GLU A 28 -2.14 -12.03 16.69
N THR A 29 -1.07 -11.43 17.22
CA THR A 29 0.23 -12.04 17.52
C THR A 29 1.09 -12.50 16.32
N ILE A 30 1.98 -11.60 15.90
CA ILE A 30 3.21 -11.85 15.11
C ILE A 30 4.22 -12.66 15.95
N VAL A 31 3.77 -13.73 16.58
CA VAL A 31 4.60 -14.62 17.40
C VAL A 31 4.39 -16.00 16.82
N ASP A 32 5.22 -16.34 15.83
CA ASP A 32 5.36 -17.75 15.45
C ASP A 32 5.76 -18.56 16.69
N GLU A 33 5.27 -19.78 16.78
CA GLU A 33 5.71 -20.75 17.79
C GLU A 33 6.36 -21.90 17.04
N VAL A 34 7.56 -22.30 17.46
CA VAL A 34 8.27 -23.45 16.88
C VAL A 34 8.40 -24.56 17.91
N SER A 35 8.24 -25.79 17.45
CA SER A 35 8.50 -26.98 18.24
C SER A 35 9.99 -27.32 18.13
N VAL A 36 10.71 -27.35 19.25
CA VAL A 36 12.10 -27.80 19.33
C VAL A 36 12.18 -28.95 20.33
N GLY A 37 12.31 -30.17 19.81
CA GLY A 37 12.20 -31.39 20.61
C GLY A 37 10.78 -31.55 21.16
N SER A 38 10.65 -31.60 22.50
CA SER A 38 9.35 -31.71 23.20
C SER A 38 8.79 -30.37 23.69
N SER A 39 9.45 -29.25 23.37
CA SER A 39 9.08 -27.92 23.88
C SER A 39 8.56 -27.02 22.74
N HIS A 40 7.50 -26.27 23.01
CA HIS A 40 7.06 -25.19 22.14
C HIS A 40 7.67 -23.86 22.62
N MET A 41 8.27 -23.11 21.71
CA MET A 41 8.89 -21.82 22.01
C MET A 41 8.30 -20.72 21.14
N ARG A 42 7.96 -19.61 21.78
CA ARG A 42 7.59 -18.37 21.10
C ARG A 42 8.81 -17.74 20.45
N VAL A 43 8.70 -17.47 19.16
CA VAL A 43 9.70 -16.74 18.39
C VAL A 43 9.65 -15.28 18.81
N ARG A 44 10.82 -14.70 19.10
CA ARG A 44 10.93 -13.25 19.29
C ARG A 44 11.52 -12.67 18.01
N PRO A 45 10.72 -11.99 17.16
CA PRO A 45 11.27 -11.36 15.97
C PRO A 45 12.35 -10.36 16.38
N GLN A 46 13.47 -10.35 15.67
CA GLN A 46 14.47 -9.32 15.87
C GLN A 46 13.96 -8.02 15.22
N PRO A 47 13.94 -6.89 15.95
CA PRO A 47 13.62 -5.60 15.33
C PRO A 47 14.65 -5.32 14.23
N PHE A 48 14.16 -4.92 13.06
CA PHE A 48 15.03 -4.52 11.96
C PHE A 48 15.74 -3.21 12.31
N ASN A 49 17.06 -3.18 12.18
CA ASN A 49 17.84 -1.97 12.31
C ASN A 49 18.18 -1.43 10.91
N PRO A 50 17.46 -0.42 10.39
CA PRO A 50 17.72 0.09 9.04
C PRO A 50 19.06 0.79 8.88
N SER A 51 19.75 1.13 9.97
CA SER A 51 21.08 1.73 9.95
C SER A 51 22.20 0.69 9.99
N GLU A 52 21.92 -0.59 9.91
CA GLU A 52 22.99 -1.60 9.89
C GLU A 52 23.45 -1.92 8.46
N THR A 53 24.67 -2.46 8.33
CA THR A 53 25.05 -3.11 7.08
C THR A 53 24.22 -4.38 6.91
N VAL A 54 23.44 -4.44 5.83
CA VAL A 54 22.63 -5.60 5.48
C VAL A 54 23.40 -6.41 4.46
N SER A 55 23.65 -7.68 4.79
CA SER A 55 24.34 -8.64 3.92
C SER A 55 23.46 -9.85 3.65
N PHE A 56 23.55 -10.42 2.46
CA PHE A 56 22.82 -11.61 2.04
C PHE A 56 23.79 -12.70 1.61
N ASP A 57 23.60 -13.92 2.11
CA ASP A 57 24.44 -15.08 1.83
C ASP A 57 23.86 -16.01 0.77
N LYS A 58 22.57 -15.89 0.45
CA LYS A 58 21.91 -16.64 -0.63
C LYS A 58 21.21 -15.74 -1.63
N ARG A 59 21.19 -16.17 -2.88
CA ARG A 59 20.33 -15.68 -3.95
C ARG A 59 19.45 -16.82 -4.44
N MET A 60 18.14 -16.62 -4.45
CA MET A 60 17.16 -17.59 -4.90
C MET A 60 16.49 -17.06 -6.17
N THR A 61 16.55 -17.83 -7.25
CA THR A 61 15.80 -17.59 -8.49
C THR A 61 14.51 -18.39 -8.43
N PHE A 62 13.40 -17.79 -8.81
CA PHE A 62 12.10 -18.45 -8.84
C PHE A 62 11.34 -18.09 -10.11
N SER A 63 10.42 -18.95 -10.50
CA SER A 63 9.41 -18.69 -11.50
C SER A 63 8.02 -18.72 -10.86
N ALA A 64 7.11 -17.92 -11.38
CA ALA A 64 5.72 -17.94 -10.98
C ALA A 64 4.82 -17.90 -12.20
N HIS A 65 3.73 -18.66 -12.17
CA HIS A 65 2.79 -18.83 -13.26
C HIS A 65 1.37 -18.73 -12.70
N THR A 66 0.59 -17.78 -13.20
CA THR A 66 -0.83 -17.64 -12.88
C THR A 66 -1.62 -17.49 -14.16
N GLY A 67 -2.52 -18.44 -14.45
CA GLY A 67 -3.22 -18.51 -15.73
C GLY A 67 -2.25 -18.52 -16.93
N ALA A 68 -2.39 -17.54 -17.84
CA ALA A 68 -1.56 -17.43 -19.05
C ALA A 68 -0.26 -16.60 -18.87
N ARG A 69 0.02 -16.10 -17.66
CA ARG A 69 1.16 -15.21 -17.40
C ARG A 69 2.21 -15.94 -16.55
N GLY A 70 3.47 -15.79 -16.94
CA GLY A 70 4.62 -16.26 -16.18
C GLY A 70 5.60 -15.13 -15.91
N SER A 71 6.26 -15.15 -14.75
CA SER A 71 7.38 -14.27 -14.41
C SER A 71 8.54 -15.09 -13.87
N THR A 72 9.76 -14.57 -14.00
CA THR A 72 10.95 -15.14 -13.40
C THR A 72 11.74 -14.02 -12.76
N SER A 73 12.02 -14.16 -11.47
CA SER A 73 12.80 -13.16 -10.74
C SER A 73 13.68 -13.81 -9.68
N GLN A 74 14.33 -12.97 -8.88
CA GLN A 74 15.28 -13.37 -7.86
C GLN A 74 14.97 -12.63 -6.56
N PHE A 75 15.33 -13.25 -5.44
CA PHE A 75 15.42 -12.58 -4.16
C PHE A 75 16.66 -13.04 -3.40
N LEU A 76 17.06 -12.22 -2.43
CA LEU A 76 18.22 -12.42 -1.59
C LEU A 76 17.76 -12.88 -0.20
N VAL A 77 18.55 -13.73 0.44
CA VAL A 77 18.28 -14.21 1.79
C VAL A 77 19.52 -14.04 2.66
N ASN A 78 19.30 -13.47 3.85
CA ASN A 78 20.23 -13.50 4.97
C ASN A 78 19.78 -14.64 5.89
N SER A 79 20.47 -15.77 5.86
CA SER A 79 20.11 -16.97 6.63
C SER A 79 20.39 -16.85 8.12
N GLU A 80 21.24 -15.90 8.54
CA GLU A 80 21.57 -15.64 9.94
C GLU A 80 20.49 -14.81 10.66
N LYS A 81 20.05 -13.72 10.02
CA LYS A 81 19.05 -12.77 10.55
C LYS A 81 17.63 -13.01 10.04
N GLY A 82 17.50 -13.79 8.97
CA GLY A 82 16.23 -14.12 8.34
C GLY A 82 15.65 -13.05 7.44
N TYR A 83 16.46 -12.06 7.06
CA TYR A 83 16.02 -11.03 6.14
C TYR A 83 15.95 -11.53 4.73
N MET A 84 15.03 -10.93 3.99
CA MET A 84 14.87 -11.18 2.58
C MET A 84 14.99 -9.86 1.88
N GLY A 85 15.60 -9.84 0.69
CA GLY A 85 15.78 -8.60 -0.02
C GLY A 85 15.66 -8.74 -1.52
N MET A 86 15.43 -7.61 -2.16
CA MET A 86 15.49 -7.44 -3.60
C MET A 86 16.22 -6.14 -3.88
N ASP A 87 17.07 -6.14 -4.91
CA ASP A 87 17.49 -4.88 -5.52
C ASP A 87 16.41 -4.38 -6.50
N LYS A 88 16.61 -3.18 -7.02
CA LYS A 88 15.71 -2.57 -8.01
C LYS A 88 15.43 -3.51 -9.19
N THR A 89 16.45 -4.10 -9.79
CA THR A 89 16.29 -4.95 -10.97
C THR A 89 15.46 -6.20 -10.65
N MET A 90 15.66 -6.79 -9.46
CA MET A 90 14.87 -7.92 -8.98
C MET A 90 13.40 -7.54 -8.77
N MET A 91 13.13 -6.36 -8.19
CA MET A 91 11.75 -5.87 -8.04
C MET A 91 11.10 -5.59 -9.40
N GLU A 92 11.81 -4.99 -10.35
CA GLU A 92 11.27 -4.71 -11.70
C GLU A 92 11.00 -5.99 -12.49
N ASN A 93 11.90 -6.99 -12.41
CA ASN A 93 11.69 -8.29 -13.04
C ASN A 93 10.53 -9.07 -12.40
N PHE A 94 10.34 -8.89 -11.09
CA PHE A 94 9.26 -9.53 -10.37
C PHE A 94 7.91 -8.88 -10.70
N SER A 95 7.87 -7.54 -10.62
CA SER A 95 6.65 -6.75 -10.81
C SER A 95 6.26 -6.54 -12.27
N GLY A 96 7.24 -6.59 -13.19
CA GLY A 96 7.07 -6.14 -14.57
C GLY A 96 6.91 -4.63 -14.70
N ILE A 97 7.17 -3.86 -13.65
CA ILE A 97 7.04 -2.40 -13.59
C ILE A 97 8.41 -1.78 -13.46
N GLU A 98 8.70 -0.75 -14.24
CA GLU A 98 9.89 0.08 -14.06
C GLU A 98 9.72 0.95 -12.81
N LEU A 99 10.60 0.78 -11.84
CA LEU A 99 10.59 1.56 -10.61
C LEU A 99 11.21 2.94 -10.86
N PRO A 100 10.72 3.99 -10.17
CA PRO A 100 11.25 5.34 -10.34
C PRO A 100 12.76 5.40 -10.17
N ASP A 101 13.41 6.04 -11.14
CA ASP A 101 14.86 6.28 -11.16
C ASP A 101 15.16 7.64 -11.76
N ASN A 102 14.70 8.67 -11.05
CA ASN A 102 14.89 10.06 -11.44
C ASN A 102 15.36 10.88 -10.23
N ASP A 103 15.64 12.16 -10.45
CA ASP A 103 16.18 13.02 -9.39
C ASP A 103 15.21 13.26 -8.22
N GLN A 104 13.93 12.95 -8.38
CA GLN A 104 12.91 13.10 -7.34
C GLN A 104 12.78 11.82 -6.49
N LEU A 105 12.90 10.64 -7.09
CA LEU A 105 12.81 9.36 -6.42
C LEU A 105 13.66 8.30 -7.13
N ARG A 106 14.52 7.63 -6.36
CA ARG A 106 15.25 6.43 -6.78
C ARG A 106 15.05 5.32 -5.77
N VAL A 107 14.73 4.11 -6.22
CA VAL A 107 14.59 2.93 -5.37
C VAL A 107 15.82 2.04 -5.54
N PHE A 108 16.45 1.64 -4.43
CA PHE A 108 17.65 0.80 -4.49
C PHE A 108 17.37 -0.63 -4.03
N TYR A 109 16.83 -0.76 -2.82
CA TYR A 109 16.61 -2.06 -2.19
C TYR A 109 15.27 -2.10 -1.50
N ARG A 110 14.73 -3.31 -1.43
CA ARG A 110 13.63 -3.69 -0.54
C ARG A 110 14.14 -4.77 0.39
N VAL A 111 13.84 -4.66 1.68
CA VAL A 111 14.18 -5.64 2.72
C VAL A 111 12.95 -6.00 3.53
N THR A 112 12.64 -7.28 3.63
CA THR A 112 11.59 -7.81 4.50
C THR A 112 12.23 -8.50 5.70
N ALA A 113 11.83 -8.07 6.90
CA ALA A 113 12.28 -8.65 8.16
C ALA A 113 11.45 -9.88 8.55
N THR A 114 11.90 -10.62 9.56
CA THR A 114 11.26 -11.90 9.98
C THR A 114 9.87 -11.73 10.60
N ASN A 115 9.53 -10.53 11.09
CA ASN A 115 8.18 -10.15 11.52
C ASN A 115 7.25 -9.78 10.35
N GLY A 116 7.79 -9.76 9.13
CA GLY A 116 7.08 -9.41 7.93
C GLY A 116 7.03 -7.94 7.55
N LYS A 117 7.60 -7.06 8.38
CA LYS A 117 7.73 -5.65 8.03
C LYS A 117 8.70 -5.50 6.86
N THR A 118 8.28 -4.71 5.87
CA THR A 118 9.06 -4.41 4.68
C THR A 118 9.61 -2.98 4.74
N TYR A 119 10.85 -2.81 4.33
CA TYR A 119 11.58 -1.55 4.32
C TYR A 119 12.17 -1.31 2.91
N TYR A 120 11.98 -0.12 2.40
CA TYR A 120 12.52 0.35 1.13
C TYR A 120 13.64 1.35 1.40
N PHE A 121 14.78 1.10 0.77
CA PHE A 121 15.95 1.97 0.76
C PHE A 121 15.88 2.80 -0.51
N VAL A 122 15.63 4.08 -0.35
CA VAL A 122 15.35 5.01 -1.45
C VAL A 122 16.19 6.27 -1.34
N GLU A 123 16.25 7.05 -2.42
CA GLU A 123 16.71 8.44 -2.42
C GLU A 123 15.56 9.32 -2.91
N ILE A 124 15.21 10.33 -2.11
CA ILE A 124 14.13 11.29 -2.43
C ILE A 124 14.75 12.67 -2.48
N ASN A 125 14.70 13.31 -3.65
CA ASN A 125 15.30 14.62 -3.90
C ASN A 125 16.78 14.70 -3.45
N GLY A 126 17.57 13.68 -3.79
CA GLY A 126 18.99 13.60 -3.44
C GLY A 126 19.30 13.18 -1.99
N GLU A 127 18.28 12.90 -1.17
CA GLU A 127 18.48 12.42 0.20
C GLU A 127 18.14 10.94 0.35
N ARG A 128 19.10 10.14 0.83
CA ARG A 128 18.90 8.72 1.13
C ARG A 128 18.09 8.51 2.40
N GLN A 129 17.05 7.70 2.28
CA GLN A 129 16.07 7.46 3.32
C GLN A 129 15.63 5.99 3.34
N VAL A 130 15.33 5.48 4.54
CA VAL A 130 14.59 4.23 4.69
C VAL A 130 13.13 4.56 4.97
N ILE A 131 12.26 3.96 4.18
CA ILE A 131 10.80 4.10 4.30
C ILE A 131 10.17 2.73 4.35
N ASN A 132 9.14 2.58 5.16
CA ASN A 132 8.49 1.27 5.34
C ASN A 132 7.50 1.01 4.18
N ARG A 133 7.31 2.02 3.30
CA ARG A 133 6.28 2.08 2.24
C ARG A 133 6.72 3.00 1.10
N LEU A 134 6.55 2.61 -0.15
CA LEU A 134 6.70 3.51 -1.31
C LEU A 134 5.45 4.41 -1.47
N PRO A 135 5.56 5.62 -2.05
CA PRO A 135 4.41 6.46 -2.40
C PRO A 135 3.40 5.72 -3.29
N GLY A 136 2.11 6.05 -3.12
CA GLY A 136 0.91 5.23 -3.38
C GLY A 136 0.63 4.64 -4.78
N ASP A 137 1.57 4.70 -5.73
CA ASP A 137 1.39 4.17 -7.08
C ASP A 137 2.36 3.00 -7.41
N ASN A 138 3.28 2.64 -6.50
CA ASN A 138 4.36 1.67 -6.77
C ASN A 138 4.39 0.47 -5.81
N ILE A 139 3.28 0.12 -5.17
CA ILE A 139 3.25 -0.91 -4.12
C ILE A 139 2.90 -2.26 -4.73
N GLU A 140 3.87 -3.17 -4.67
CA GLU A 140 3.65 -4.59 -4.93
C GLU A 140 2.99 -5.26 -3.71
N ILE A 141 1.95 -6.06 -3.97
CA ILE A 141 1.31 -6.91 -2.95
C ILE A 141 2.07 -8.24 -2.95
N ASP A 142 3.00 -8.38 -2.01
CA ASP A 142 3.76 -9.61 -1.87
C ASP A 142 3.32 -10.33 -0.61
N HIS A 143 2.83 -11.57 -0.75
CA HIS A 143 2.71 -12.46 0.39
C HIS A 143 4.09 -13.01 0.74
N THR A 144 4.81 -12.30 1.62
CA THR A 144 6.17 -12.68 2.00
C THR A 144 6.26 -13.46 3.31
N ASN A 145 5.17 -13.62 4.06
CA ASN A 145 5.26 -13.96 5.50
C ASN A 145 4.47 -15.21 5.87
N MET A 146 4.91 -16.36 5.39
CA MET A 146 4.31 -17.64 5.76
C MET A 146 4.49 -17.91 7.26
N SER A 147 3.47 -18.35 8.00
CA SER A 147 3.59 -18.72 9.41
C SER A 147 3.98 -20.19 9.55
N VAL A 148 5.05 -20.46 10.32
CA VAL A 148 5.44 -21.86 10.64
C VAL A 148 4.35 -22.53 11.46
N LYS A 149 3.77 -21.82 12.43
CA LYS A 149 2.66 -22.34 13.24
C LYS A 149 1.45 -22.70 12.38
N LYS A 150 1.03 -21.83 11.46
CA LYS A 150 -0.10 -22.13 10.57
C LYS A 150 0.22 -23.29 9.62
N PHE A 151 1.45 -23.35 9.10
CA PHE A 151 1.88 -24.47 8.28
C PHE A 151 1.75 -25.80 9.05
N ASP A 152 2.36 -25.89 10.23
CA ASP A 152 2.31 -27.08 11.09
C ASP A 152 0.88 -27.47 11.51
N GLN A 153 -0.03 -26.51 11.66
CA GLN A 153 -1.41 -26.75 12.06
C GLN A 153 -2.32 -27.19 10.91
N ASN A 154 -2.13 -26.63 9.72
CA ASN A 154 -3.10 -26.75 8.62
C ASN A 154 -2.66 -27.74 7.54
N TYR A 155 -1.35 -27.96 7.38
CA TYR A 155 -0.81 -28.75 6.28
C TYR A 155 -0.48 -30.17 6.73
N SER A 156 -0.89 -31.14 5.92
CA SER A 156 -0.62 -32.56 6.14
C SER A 156 0.17 -33.14 4.98
N HIS A 157 1.17 -33.97 5.30
CA HIS A 157 1.96 -34.68 4.32
C HIS A 157 1.09 -35.69 3.53
N THR A 158 1.17 -35.68 2.21
CA THR A 158 0.32 -36.54 1.36
C THR A 158 0.92 -37.91 1.10
N GLY A 159 2.24 -38.06 1.29
CA GLY A 159 3.00 -39.26 0.89
C GLY A 159 3.70 -39.10 -0.45
N ASN A 160 3.37 -38.07 -1.23
CA ASN A 160 3.96 -37.83 -2.54
C ASN A 160 5.28 -37.06 -2.44
N THR A 161 6.14 -37.28 -3.43
CA THR A 161 7.40 -36.54 -3.59
C THR A 161 7.56 -36.06 -5.02
N LEU A 162 8.11 -34.86 -5.19
CA LEU A 162 8.39 -34.25 -6.48
C LEU A 162 9.83 -33.75 -6.50
N SER A 163 10.53 -34.00 -7.62
CA SER A 163 11.82 -33.38 -7.89
C SER A 163 11.57 -31.98 -8.45
N VAL A 164 11.84 -30.96 -7.64
CA VAL A 164 11.59 -29.54 -7.99
C VAL A 164 12.89 -28.89 -8.45
N SER A 165 12.80 -27.99 -9.43
CA SER A 165 13.91 -27.21 -10.00
C SER A 165 14.96 -28.00 -10.80
N SER A 166 15.79 -27.26 -11.54
CA SER A 166 16.99 -27.79 -12.20
C SER A 166 18.04 -28.39 -11.23
N GLN A 167 17.98 -28.04 -9.94
CA GLN A 167 18.86 -28.55 -8.88
C GLN A 167 18.33 -29.83 -8.20
N ASN A 168 17.21 -30.39 -8.66
CA ASN A 168 16.63 -31.67 -8.23
C ASN A 168 16.35 -31.78 -6.72
N TYR A 169 15.73 -30.75 -6.15
CA TYR A 169 15.27 -30.81 -4.76
C TYR A 169 14.21 -31.89 -4.59
N GLN A 170 14.50 -32.90 -3.79
CA GLN A 170 13.56 -33.98 -3.50
C GLN A 170 12.56 -33.51 -2.45
N SER A 171 11.46 -32.94 -2.93
CA SER A 171 10.48 -32.25 -2.10
C SER A 171 9.31 -33.16 -1.76
N LYS A 172 8.95 -33.18 -0.48
CA LYS A 172 7.74 -33.83 0.02
C LYS A 172 6.54 -32.91 -0.17
N GLU A 173 5.41 -33.49 -0.56
CA GLU A 173 4.17 -32.75 -0.77
C GLU A 173 3.34 -32.68 0.52
N TYR A 174 2.89 -31.47 0.83
CA TYR A 174 1.95 -31.17 1.90
C TYR A 174 0.73 -30.47 1.31
N THR A 175 -0.46 -30.78 1.81
CA THR A 175 -1.71 -30.18 1.33
C THR A 175 -2.53 -29.62 2.47
N ALA A 176 -3.26 -28.54 2.19
CA ALA A 176 -4.35 -28.04 3.01
C ALA A 176 -5.51 -27.57 2.10
N ILE A 177 -6.70 -27.42 2.67
CA ILE A 177 -7.82 -26.78 1.98
C ILE A 177 -7.86 -25.30 2.41
N SER A 178 -7.94 -24.39 1.44
CA SER A 178 -8.11 -22.98 1.74
C SER A 178 -9.48 -22.75 2.40
N PRO A 179 -9.55 -22.10 3.58
CA PRO A 179 -10.83 -21.78 4.22
C PRO A 179 -11.61 -20.72 3.43
N ASN A 180 -10.92 -19.91 2.62
CA ASN A 180 -11.52 -18.78 1.90
C ASN A 180 -12.05 -19.19 0.52
N THR A 181 -11.37 -20.09 -0.18
CA THR A 181 -11.76 -20.52 -1.53
C THR A 181 -12.30 -21.94 -1.58
N GLY A 182 -12.05 -22.77 -0.55
CA GLY A 182 -12.38 -24.21 -0.56
C GLY A 182 -11.48 -25.05 -1.48
N VAL A 183 -10.48 -24.44 -2.11
CA VAL A 183 -9.57 -25.07 -3.08
C VAL A 183 -8.35 -25.65 -2.35
N PRO A 184 -7.80 -26.82 -2.78
CA PRO A 184 -6.56 -27.34 -2.23
C PRO A 184 -5.37 -26.44 -2.58
N VAL A 185 -4.49 -26.27 -1.59
CA VAL A 185 -3.17 -25.65 -1.75
C VAL A 185 -2.13 -26.70 -1.43
N MET A 186 -1.18 -26.86 -2.34
CA MET A 186 -0.07 -27.81 -2.22
C MET A 186 1.24 -27.06 -2.01
N VAL A 187 2.04 -27.54 -1.07
CA VAL A 187 3.35 -26.99 -0.69
C VAL A 187 4.37 -28.11 -0.74
N TYR A 188 5.47 -27.87 -1.47
CA TYR A 188 6.53 -28.84 -1.67
C TYR A 188 7.77 -28.44 -0.87
N VAL A 189 8.16 -29.30 0.08
CA VAL A 189 9.21 -29.00 1.04
C VAL A 189 10.35 -30.01 0.94
N SER A 190 11.55 -29.53 0.65
CA SER A 190 12.78 -30.34 0.60
C SER A 190 13.58 -30.17 1.89
N GLU A 191 14.25 -31.24 2.32
CA GLU A 191 15.25 -31.13 3.37
C GLU A 191 16.46 -30.34 2.85
N GLN A 192 17.02 -29.46 3.69
CA GLN A 192 18.23 -28.71 3.35
C GLN A 192 19.27 -28.81 4.46
N SER A 193 20.33 -29.57 4.22
CA SER A 193 21.40 -29.79 5.20
C SER A 193 22.49 -28.71 5.15
N SER A 194 22.64 -28.02 4.01
CA SER A 194 23.71 -27.02 3.81
C SER A 194 23.43 -25.66 4.45
N THR A 195 22.22 -25.42 4.93
CA THR A 195 21.80 -24.15 5.54
C THR A 195 21.07 -24.46 6.84
N ARG A 196 21.44 -23.74 7.90
CA ARG A 196 20.86 -23.91 9.24
C ARG A 196 20.34 -22.57 9.72
N ILE A 197 19.03 -22.43 9.79
CA ILE A 197 18.40 -21.27 10.41
C ILE A 197 18.29 -21.49 11.92
N ASN A 198 18.38 -20.41 12.70
CA ASN A 198 18.23 -20.49 14.14
C ASN A 198 16.73 -20.48 14.50
N PRO A 199 16.11 -21.61 14.90
CA PRO A 199 14.66 -21.66 15.13
C PRO A 199 14.14 -20.66 16.17
N VAL A 200 14.97 -20.24 17.13
CA VAL A 200 14.59 -19.32 18.20
C VAL A 200 14.51 -17.87 17.72
N LYS A 201 15.39 -17.49 16.78
CA LYS A 201 15.53 -16.10 16.28
C LYS A 201 14.93 -15.91 14.89
N VAL A 202 15.05 -16.94 14.07
CA VAL A 202 14.76 -17.00 12.64
C VAL A 202 14.13 -18.37 12.35
N PRO A 203 12.84 -18.56 12.70
CA PRO A 203 12.14 -19.80 12.40
C PRO A 203 11.92 -19.97 10.89
N LYS A 204 12.13 -18.91 10.10
CA LYS A 204 11.84 -18.85 8.69
C LYS A 204 12.59 -17.71 8.01
N THR A 205 12.87 -17.91 6.72
CA THR A 205 13.31 -16.89 5.75
C THR A 205 12.50 -17.02 4.46
N VAL A 206 11.32 -17.64 4.55
CA VAL A 206 10.38 -17.76 3.42
C VAL A 206 9.82 -16.39 3.10
N GLY A 207 9.86 -16.06 1.82
CA GLY A 207 9.60 -14.74 1.27
C GLY A 207 8.57 -14.78 0.19
N ILE A 208 8.91 -14.23 -0.98
CA ILE A 208 8.03 -14.12 -2.14
C ILE A 208 7.28 -15.42 -2.39
N PHE A 209 5.94 -15.34 -2.37
CA PHE A 209 5.02 -16.46 -2.51
C PHE A 209 5.18 -17.59 -1.51
N GLY A 210 5.87 -17.37 -0.38
CA GLY A 210 6.18 -18.40 0.61
C GLY A 210 7.37 -19.30 0.25
N LEU A 211 8.17 -18.96 -0.77
CA LEU A 211 9.38 -19.71 -1.13
C LEU A 211 10.58 -19.31 -0.24
N GLY A 212 11.41 -20.29 0.15
CA GLY A 212 12.58 -20.06 1.03
C GLY A 212 12.67 -21.03 2.22
N TYR A 213 13.43 -20.68 3.25
CA TYR A 213 13.69 -21.61 4.36
C TYR A 213 12.64 -21.55 5.48
N ILE A 214 12.33 -22.70 6.06
CA ILE A 214 11.46 -22.85 7.23
C ILE A 214 12.07 -23.82 8.24
N TYR A 215 11.68 -23.69 9.50
CA TYR A 215 12.00 -24.65 10.53
C TYR A 215 10.80 -25.55 10.78
N HIS A 216 10.83 -26.75 10.22
CA HIS A 216 9.75 -27.74 10.30
C HIS A 216 10.36 -29.11 10.65
N GLU A 217 9.63 -29.94 11.39
CA GLU A 217 10.11 -31.27 11.83
C GLU A 217 11.48 -31.22 12.56
N ASN A 218 11.71 -30.21 13.40
CA ASN A 218 12.97 -29.98 14.14
C ASN A 218 14.21 -29.75 13.25
N LYS A 219 14.05 -29.37 11.98
CA LYS A 219 15.15 -29.13 11.05
C LYS A 219 14.87 -27.96 10.10
N THR A 220 15.94 -27.42 9.53
CA THR A 220 15.81 -26.46 8.43
C THR A 220 15.39 -27.19 7.17
N GLN A 221 14.30 -26.72 6.57
CA GLN A 221 13.78 -27.19 5.30
C GLN A 221 13.62 -26.02 4.35
N LEU A 222 13.40 -26.34 3.08
CA LEU A 222 13.26 -25.40 1.98
C LEU A 222 11.89 -25.61 1.33
N VAL A 223 11.06 -24.58 1.34
CA VAL A 223 9.85 -24.52 0.53
C VAL A 223 10.27 -24.25 -0.91
N THR A 224 10.06 -25.24 -1.75
CA THR A 224 10.55 -25.27 -3.13
C THR A 224 9.50 -24.93 -4.16
N ARG A 225 8.22 -25.24 -3.87
CA ARG A 225 7.10 -24.94 -4.76
C ARG A 225 5.83 -24.77 -3.95
N ILE A 226 4.97 -23.87 -4.38
CA ILE A 226 3.60 -23.70 -3.89
C ILE A 226 2.68 -23.68 -5.10
N GLU A 227 1.58 -24.42 -5.05
CA GLU A 227 0.62 -24.50 -6.16
C GLU A 227 -0.83 -24.65 -5.70
N ASN A 228 -1.74 -24.22 -6.56
CA ASN A 228 -3.16 -24.52 -6.52
C ASN A 228 -3.72 -24.44 -7.95
N ASP A 229 -5.05 -24.59 -8.09
CA ASP A 229 -5.73 -24.60 -9.38
C ASP A 229 -5.55 -23.30 -10.21
N GLU A 230 -5.19 -22.18 -9.59
CA GLU A 230 -5.02 -20.88 -10.24
C GLU A 230 -3.56 -20.53 -10.58
N GLY A 231 -2.59 -21.25 -10.03
CA GLY A 231 -1.18 -20.96 -10.30
C GLY A 231 -0.14 -21.69 -9.45
N THR A 232 1.11 -21.46 -9.81
CA THR A 232 2.32 -22.08 -9.24
C THR A 232 3.39 -21.03 -8.99
N ALA A 233 4.15 -21.17 -7.91
CA ALA A 233 5.45 -20.55 -7.72
C ALA A 233 6.48 -21.64 -7.41
N GLU A 234 7.64 -21.61 -8.06
CA GLU A 234 8.66 -22.64 -7.97
C GLU A 234 10.07 -22.01 -7.88
N LEU A 235 10.92 -22.55 -6.99
CA LEU A 235 12.34 -22.23 -6.96
C LEU A 235 13.04 -22.89 -8.15
N GLU A 236 13.82 -22.12 -8.88
CA GLU A 236 14.60 -22.59 -10.03
C GLU A 236 16.04 -22.91 -9.65
N ARG A 237 16.61 -22.06 -8.77
CA ARG A 237 18.02 -22.13 -8.39
C ARG A 237 18.33 -21.38 -7.09
N ILE A 238 19.20 -21.95 -6.26
CA ILE A 238 19.82 -21.31 -5.10
C ILE A 238 21.33 -21.23 -5.29
N GLU A 239 21.88 -20.04 -5.08
CA GLU A 239 23.30 -19.73 -5.20
C GLU A 239 23.81 -19.05 -3.92
N ASN A 240 25.06 -19.31 -3.55
CA ASN A 240 25.73 -18.51 -2.53
C ASN A 240 26.05 -17.13 -3.12
N THR A 241 25.86 -16.09 -2.32
CA THR A 241 26.19 -14.72 -2.70
C THR A 241 26.83 -13.99 -1.52
N ASN A 242 27.38 -12.81 -1.78
CA ASN A 242 27.89 -11.90 -0.75
C ASN A 242 27.50 -10.48 -1.14
N ILE A 243 26.19 -10.26 -1.33
CA ILE A 243 25.65 -8.93 -1.63
C ILE A 243 25.44 -8.22 -0.31
N SER A 244 25.98 -7.02 -0.19
CA SER A 244 25.79 -6.17 0.97
C SER A 244 25.55 -4.73 0.57
N PHE A 245 24.77 -4.02 1.39
CA PHE A 245 24.65 -2.57 1.29
C PHE A 245 24.73 -1.95 2.69
N ASN A 246 25.21 -0.71 2.76
CA ASN A 246 25.33 0.00 4.03
C ASN A 246 24.05 0.78 4.35
N GLY A 247 23.30 0.33 5.36
CA GLY A 247 22.11 1.02 5.84
C GLY A 247 22.40 2.35 6.55
N GLU A 248 23.62 2.58 7.07
CA GLU A 248 24.00 3.83 7.75
C GLU A 248 23.85 5.06 6.85
N GLU A 249 23.93 4.89 5.53
CA GLU A 249 23.77 5.94 4.55
C GLU A 249 22.32 6.41 4.41
N TYR A 250 21.37 5.72 5.03
CA TYR A 250 19.94 5.99 4.91
C TYR A 250 19.36 6.41 6.26
N ALA A 251 18.84 7.63 6.32
CA ALA A 251 18.13 8.10 7.51
C ALA A 251 16.72 7.48 7.56
N LYS A 252 16.27 7.00 8.72
CA LYS A 252 14.85 6.65 8.90
C LYS A 252 13.99 7.87 8.59
N ARG A 253 13.04 7.74 7.67
CA ARG A 253 12.18 8.87 7.27
C ARG A 253 11.32 9.38 8.43
N GLU A 254 10.94 8.55 9.40
CA GLU A 254 10.19 8.96 10.60
C GLU A 254 10.86 10.14 11.34
N ASN A 255 12.19 10.16 11.42
CA ASN A 255 12.95 11.24 12.05
C ASN A 255 12.91 12.55 11.23
N LYS A 256 12.65 12.48 9.92
CA LYS A 256 12.57 13.65 9.01
C LYS A 256 11.11 14.09 8.74
N LEU A 257 10.17 13.15 8.68
CA LEU A 257 8.73 13.39 8.51
C LEU A 257 8.21 14.19 9.70
N THR A 258 8.61 13.87 10.93
CA THR A 258 8.11 14.59 12.11
C THR A 258 8.38 16.09 12.02
N GLU A 259 9.56 16.52 11.58
CA GLU A 259 9.87 17.96 11.51
C GLU A 259 9.25 18.69 10.31
N LYS A 260 9.14 18.03 9.14
CA LYS A 260 8.53 18.65 7.96
C LYS A 260 7.01 18.65 8.06
N GLU A 261 6.41 17.56 8.54
CA GLU A 261 4.96 17.45 8.74
C GLU A 261 4.48 18.35 9.87
N VAL A 262 5.25 18.52 10.95
CA VAL A 262 4.93 19.53 11.97
C VAL A 262 4.93 20.91 11.33
N ARG A 263 5.94 21.26 10.53
CA ARG A 263 5.99 22.55 9.81
C ARG A 263 4.83 22.75 8.82
N ASP A 264 4.53 21.75 8.00
CA ASP A 264 3.43 21.83 7.02
C ASP A 264 2.06 21.87 7.73
N SER A 265 1.90 21.13 8.84
CA SER A 265 0.70 21.18 9.67
C SER A 265 0.51 22.53 10.35
N GLU A 266 1.59 23.11 10.90
CA GLU A 266 1.59 24.44 11.50
C GLU A 266 1.21 25.51 10.47
N LEU A 267 1.73 25.42 9.24
CA LEU A 267 1.37 26.32 8.15
C LEU A 267 -0.11 26.18 7.76
N ILE A 268 -0.61 24.95 7.63
CA ILE A 268 -2.02 24.70 7.34
C ILE A 268 -2.90 25.25 8.46
N GLU A 269 -2.55 25.00 9.72
CA GLU A 269 -3.27 25.54 10.88
C GLU A 269 -3.27 27.07 10.94
N ASP A 270 -2.16 27.72 10.60
CA ASP A 270 -2.08 29.19 10.48
C ASP A 270 -3.01 29.71 9.37
N VAL A 271 -3.00 29.08 8.19
CA VAL A 271 -3.93 29.42 7.09
C VAL A 271 -5.39 29.24 7.51
N MET A 272 -5.73 28.13 8.19
CA MET A 272 -7.09 27.89 8.69
C MET A 272 -7.49 28.90 9.77
N THR A 273 -6.55 29.31 10.60
CA THR A 273 -6.76 30.34 11.63
C THR A 273 -7.04 31.69 11.00
N LYS A 274 -6.25 32.08 9.98
CA LYS A 274 -6.48 33.32 9.21
C LYS A 274 -7.84 33.29 8.50
N LYS A 275 -8.18 32.19 7.82
CA LYS A 275 -9.52 32.02 7.21
C LYS A 275 -10.64 32.18 8.25
N GLN A 276 -10.49 31.61 9.44
CA GLN A 276 -11.47 31.75 10.52
C GLN A 276 -11.60 33.21 10.99
N GLN A 277 -10.49 33.94 11.11
CA GLN A 277 -10.49 35.37 11.46
C GLN A 277 -11.18 36.21 10.38
N ASP A 278 -10.89 35.95 9.10
CA ASP A 278 -11.52 36.64 7.97
C ASP A 278 -13.04 36.40 7.97
N ILE A 279 -13.48 35.16 8.16
CA ILE A 279 -14.90 34.80 8.29
C ILE A 279 -15.55 35.56 9.45
N ASN A 280 -14.89 35.61 10.61
CA ASN A 280 -15.40 36.29 11.80
C ASN A 280 -15.46 37.83 11.62
N SER A 281 -14.61 38.38 10.76
CA SER A 281 -14.59 39.82 10.43
C SER A 281 -15.65 40.23 9.40
N MET A 282 -16.34 39.27 8.76
CA MET A 282 -17.34 39.58 7.75
C MET A 282 -18.61 40.18 8.35
N THR A 283 -19.07 41.27 7.73
CA THR A 283 -20.32 41.94 8.06
C THR A 283 -21.55 41.08 7.74
N ASP A 284 -22.66 41.36 8.41
CA ASP A 284 -23.91 40.60 8.24
C ASP A 284 -24.52 40.72 6.83
N SER A 285 -24.21 41.79 6.09
CA SER A 285 -24.58 41.90 4.67
C SER A 285 -23.90 40.85 3.78
N ARG A 286 -22.91 40.11 4.31
CA ARG A 286 -22.26 38.97 3.67
C ARG A 286 -22.59 37.62 4.33
N ALA A 287 -23.62 37.52 5.17
CA ALA A 287 -23.96 36.32 5.94
C ALA A 287 -24.00 35.02 5.11
N ASP A 288 -24.61 35.03 3.91
CA ASP A 288 -24.68 33.80 3.08
C ASP A 288 -23.30 33.33 2.58
N ILE A 289 -22.41 34.27 2.21
CA ILE A 289 -21.03 33.95 1.83
C ILE A 289 -20.24 33.47 3.05
N ARG A 290 -20.41 34.16 4.19
CA ARG A 290 -19.80 33.77 5.48
C ARG A 290 -20.17 32.33 5.86
N ASN A 291 -21.43 31.95 5.68
CA ASN A 291 -21.92 30.60 5.97
C ASN A 291 -21.29 29.53 5.06
N ILE A 292 -21.15 29.81 3.75
CA ILE A 292 -20.48 28.89 2.82
C ILE A 292 -18.99 28.75 3.14
N GLU A 293 -18.31 29.87 3.42
CA GLU A 293 -16.89 29.83 3.80
C GLU A 293 -16.65 29.05 5.10
N GLN A 294 -17.56 29.17 6.08
CA GLN A 294 -17.50 28.37 7.30
C GLN A 294 -17.67 26.87 7.02
N GLN A 295 -18.56 26.49 6.09
CA GLN A 295 -18.71 25.08 5.69
C GLN A 295 -17.46 24.55 5.00
N ILE A 296 -16.86 25.32 4.07
CA ILE A 296 -15.59 24.95 3.42
C ILE A 296 -14.51 24.75 4.48
N LEU A 297 -14.35 25.71 5.40
CA LEU A 297 -13.34 25.64 6.45
C LEU A 297 -13.52 24.42 7.37
N ASN A 298 -14.76 24.05 7.69
CA ASN A 298 -15.03 22.87 8.52
C ASN A 298 -14.61 21.57 7.80
N ILE A 299 -14.89 21.45 6.50
CA ILE A 299 -14.47 20.28 5.71
C ILE A 299 -12.95 20.25 5.58
N GLU A 300 -12.30 21.39 5.33
CA GLU A 300 -10.85 21.49 5.27
C GLU A 300 -10.17 21.08 6.60
N LYS A 301 -10.73 21.48 7.75
CA LYS A 301 -10.28 21.04 9.08
C LYS A 301 -10.45 19.53 9.27
N GLU A 302 -11.57 18.96 8.82
CA GLU A 302 -11.81 17.51 8.90
C GLU A 302 -10.83 16.73 8.02
N ARG A 303 -10.56 17.19 6.79
CA ARG A 303 -9.55 16.62 5.89
C ARG A 303 -8.16 16.63 6.53
N GLU A 304 -7.77 17.74 7.14
CA GLU A 304 -6.47 17.83 7.83
C GLU A 304 -6.41 16.86 9.02
N SER A 305 -7.50 16.72 9.78
CA SER A 305 -7.58 15.73 10.87
C SER A 305 -7.47 14.29 10.36
N LYS A 306 -8.14 13.95 9.25
CA LYS A 306 -8.05 12.63 8.58
C LYS A 306 -6.62 12.36 8.11
N ARG A 307 -5.99 13.35 7.46
CA ARG A 307 -4.59 13.31 7.01
C ARG A 307 -3.64 13.06 8.17
N LYS A 308 -3.76 13.81 9.27
CA LYS A 308 -2.94 13.62 10.49
C LYS A 308 -3.11 12.24 11.11
N ARG A 309 -4.35 11.72 11.18
CA ARG A 309 -4.59 10.35 11.69
C ARG A 309 -3.95 9.29 10.79
N ALA A 310 -4.14 9.39 9.48
CA ALA A 310 -3.52 8.47 8.52
C ALA A 310 -1.99 8.56 8.55
N MET A 311 -1.44 9.76 8.75
CA MET A 311 -0.01 9.98 8.90
C MET A 311 0.53 9.41 10.21
N ASN A 312 -0.17 9.56 11.33
CA ASN A 312 0.24 8.92 12.58
C ASN A 312 0.24 7.40 12.45
N LYS A 313 -0.73 6.81 11.73
CA LYS A 313 -0.71 5.37 11.37
C LYS A 313 0.41 4.99 10.38
N TYR A 314 1.00 5.96 9.69
CA TYR A 314 2.17 5.78 8.83
C TYR A 314 3.48 5.85 9.63
N ILE A 315 3.51 6.66 10.70
CA ILE A 315 4.65 6.87 11.60
C ILE A 315 4.71 5.79 12.68
N ASP A 316 3.57 5.32 13.19
CA ASP A 316 3.50 4.19 14.12
C ASP A 316 3.85 2.91 13.35
N ASP A 317 5.09 2.46 13.55
CA ASP A 317 5.85 1.37 12.90
C ASP A 317 5.14 0.00 12.84
N ASP A 318 3.93 -0.16 13.40
CA ASP A 318 3.26 -1.46 13.63
C ASP A 318 2.24 -1.89 12.58
N ALA A 319 1.92 -1.04 11.60
CA ALA A 319 0.90 -1.37 10.61
C ALA A 319 1.48 -2.12 9.37
N PRO A 320 0.91 -3.27 8.97
CA PRO A 320 1.37 -4.08 7.82
C PRO A 320 1.38 -3.30 6.50
N ALA A 321 2.27 -3.68 5.57
CA ALA A 321 2.39 -3.03 4.25
C ALA A 321 1.12 -3.22 3.38
N GLU A 322 0.31 -4.21 3.69
CA GLU A 322 -0.91 -4.59 2.99
C GLU A 322 -2.08 -3.62 3.29
N LYS A 323 -2.01 -2.83 4.38
CA LYS A 323 -3.03 -1.82 4.74
C LYS A 323 -2.73 -0.42 4.18
N ASN A 324 -1.69 -0.29 3.37
CA ASN A 324 -1.18 1.00 2.91
C ASN A 324 -2.18 1.78 2.03
N SER A 325 -2.87 1.09 1.12
CA SER A 325 -3.90 1.66 0.27
C SER A 325 -5.04 2.22 1.12
N GLN A 326 -5.47 1.47 2.13
CA GLN A 326 -6.55 1.86 3.04
C GLN A 326 -6.22 3.16 3.80
N TYR A 327 -5.01 3.30 4.35
CA TYR A 327 -4.62 4.52 5.08
C TYR A 327 -4.40 5.73 4.18
N ALA A 328 -3.82 5.53 2.98
CA ALA A 328 -3.71 6.61 1.99
C ALA A 328 -5.09 7.13 1.56
N MET A 329 -6.07 6.23 1.46
CA MET A 329 -7.46 6.57 1.12
C MET A 329 -8.26 7.12 2.31
N GLU A 330 -7.91 6.78 3.55
CA GLU A 330 -8.42 7.49 4.72
C GLU A 330 -7.97 8.97 4.75
N ALA A 331 -6.76 9.27 4.25
CA ALA A 331 -6.22 10.63 4.23
C ALA A 331 -6.90 11.55 3.20
N PHE A 332 -7.46 10.99 2.13
CA PHE A 332 -8.12 11.73 1.06
C PHE A 332 -9.42 11.05 0.65
N ASP A 333 -10.55 11.61 1.10
CA ASP A 333 -11.88 11.23 0.60
C ASP A 333 -12.24 12.15 -0.59
N PRO A 334 -12.38 11.61 -1.83
CA PRO A 334 -12.78 12.39 -3.00
C PRO A 334 -14.10 13.14 -2.82
N LYS A 335 -15.00 12.63 -1.97
CA LYS A 335 -16.27 13.29 -1.67
C LYS A 335 -16.06 14.64 -0.98
N ASP A 336 -15.09 14.74 -0.06
CA ASP A 336 -14.79 15.98 0.65
C ASP A 336 -14.30 17.06 -0.34
N ASP A 337 -13.47 16.66 -1.31
CA ASP A 337 -12.97 17.57 -2.36
C ASP A 337 -14.09 18.06 -3.28
N ILE A 338 -14.97 17.14 -3.75
CA ILE A 338 -16.15 17.49 -4.55
C ILE A 338 -17.07 18.45 -3.79
N THR A 339 -17.28 18.20 -2.50
CA THR A 339 -18.13 19.04 -1.65
C THR A 339 -17.56 20.45 -1.55
N ILE A 340 -16.24 20.60 -1.33
CA ILE A 340 -15.58 21.90 -1.32
C ILE A 340 -15.75 22.62 -2.66
N ARG A 341 -15.50 21.95 -3.80
CA ARG A 341 -15.66 22.57 -5.13
C ARG A 341 -17.08 23.01 -5.41
N LYS A 342 -18.08 22.23 -4.98
CA LYS A 342 -19.49 22.62 -5.07
C LYS A 342 -19.77 23.89 -4.27
N LEU A 343 -19.27 23.97 -3.04
CA LEU A 343 -19.41 25.14 -2.18
C LEU A 343 -18.68 26.37 -2.77
N GLU A 344 -17.50 26.20 -3.38
CA GLU A 344 -16.79 27.28 -4.09
C GLU A 344 -17.61 27.83 -5.27
N CYS A 345 -18.26 26.97 -6.07
CA CYS A 345 -19.16 27.40 -7.13
C CYS A 345 -20.39 28.14 -6.57
N GLN A 346 -21.00 27.64 -5.48
CA GLN A 346 -22.12 28.31 -4.82
C GLN A 346 -21.74 29.69 -4.28
N LYS A 347 -20.57 29.81 -3.64
CA LYS A 347 -20.00 31.09 -3.23
C LYS A 347 -19.87 32.03 -4.42
N ARG A 348 -19.32 31.56 -5.53
CA ARG A 348 -19.12 32.38 -6.73
C ARG A 348 -20.44 32.88 -7.32
N VAL A 349 -21.48 32.04 -7.36
CA VAL A 349 -22.84 32.45 -7.79
C VAL A 349 -23.38 33.58 -6.90
N LEU A 350 -23.21 33.50 -5.58
CA LEU A 350 -23.64 34.57 -4.66
C LEU A 350 -22.88 35.88 -4.88
N GLU A 351 -21.57 35.81 -5.13
CA GLU A 351 -20.76 36.98 -5.48
C GLU A 351 -21.22 37.62 -6.79
N ILE A 352 -21.49 36.81 -7.82
CA ILE A 352 -21.98 37.29 -9.11
C ILE A 352 -23.36 37.94 -8.96
N ASN A 353 -24.30 37.34 -8.22
CA ASN A 353 -25.62 37.93 -7.98
C ASN A 353 -25.50 39.33 -7.36
N ARG A 354 -24.63 39.49 -6.35
CA ARG A 354 -24.39 40.80 -5.72
C ARG A 354 -23.78 41.84 -6.67
N LEU A 355 -22.94 41.41 -7.61
CA LEU A 355 -22.41 42.30 -8.65
C LEU A 355 -23.51 42.69 -9.62
N LEU A 356 -24.31 41.72 -10.09
CA LEU A 356 -25.44 41.93 -10.99
C LEU A 356 -26.51 42.86 -10.39
N ASP A 357 -26.76 42.80 -9.08
CA ASP A 357 -27.71 43.70 -8.39
C ASP A 357 -27.26 45.17 -8.42
N ARG A 358 -25.97 45.43 -8.64
CA ARG A 358 -25.37 46.78 -8.67
C ARG A 358 -25.19 47.35 -10.07
N ILE A 359 -25.38 46.54 -11.10
CA ILE A 359 -25.20 46.93 -12.50
C ILE A 359 -26.48 46.66 -13.29
N ASN A 360 -26.72 47.43 -14.35
CA ASN A 360 -27.87 47.21 -15.23
C ASN A 360 -27.45 46.41 -16.49
N SER A 361 -28.45 45.99 -17.28
CA SER A 361 -28.25 45.21 -18.51
C SER A 361 -27.46 45.93 -19.60
N ASN A 362 -27.23 47.24 -19.48
CA ASN A 362 -26.44 48.01 -20.43
C ASN A 362 -24.95 48.05 -20.05
N ASN A 363 -24.57 47.52 -18.89
CA ASN A 363 -23.18 47.41 -18.48
C ASN A 363 -22.48 46.31 -19.30
N PRO A 364 -21.29 46.58 -19.89
CA PRO A 364 -20.57 45.61 -20.73
C PRO A 364 -20.21 44.30 -20.00
N ASP A 365 -20.09 44.32 -18.67
CA ASP A 365 -19.83 43.12 -17.87
C ASP A 365 -21.10 42.29 -17.57
N TYR A 366 -22.30 42.81 -17.81
CA TYR A 366 -23.55 42.15 -17.43
C TYR A 366 -23.71 40.77 -18.08
N SER A 367 -23.55 40.69 -19.40
CA SER A 367 -23.66 39.44 -20.15
C SER A 367 -22.55 38.45 -19.77
N ARG A 368 -21.33 38.95 -19.52
CA ARG A 368 -20.20 38.13 -19.08
C ARG A 368 -20.48 37.48 -17.72
N LEU A 369 -20.97 38.27 -16.75
CA LEU A 369 -21.33 37.80 -15.41
C LEU A 369 -22.51 36.81 -15.44
N GLN A 370 -23.52 37.04 -16.28
CA GLN A 370 -24.63 36.08 -16.46
C GLN A 370 -24.16 34.74 -17.04
N ASN A 371 -23.27 34.78 -18.04
CA ASN A 371 -22.70 33.55 -18.63
C ASN A 371 -21.83 32.80 -17.61
N GLU A 372 -21.01 33.53 -16.84
CA GLU A 372 -20.22 32.95 -15.77
C GLU A 372 -21.12 32.30 -14.71
N LYS A 373 -22.18 32.98 -14.27
CA LYS A 373 -23.17 32.44 -13.32
C LYS A 373 -23.79 31.14 -13.83
N SER A 374 -24.28 31.11 -15.07
CA SER A 374 -24.90 29.91 -15.64
C SER A 374 -23.90 28.74 -15.71
N CYS A 375 -22.64 28.99 -16.06
CA CYS A 375 -21.60 27.97 -16.03
C CYS A 375 -21.35 27.42 -14.61
N GLN A 376 -21.31 28.30 -13.59
CA GLN A 376 -21.17 27.87 -12.20
C GLN A 376 -22.37 27.05 -11.73
N GLU A 377 -23.59 27.42 -12.10
CA GLU A 377 -24.82 26.66 -11.79
C GLU A 377 -24.80 25.26 -12.41
N GLN A 378 -24.37 25.14 -13.67
CA GLN A 378 -24.18 23.82 -14.32
C GLN A 378 -23.13 22.97 -13.59
N LYS A 379 -22.02 23.58 -13.13
CA LYS A 379 -21.01 22.87 -12.33
C LYS A 379 -21.56 22.40 -10.98
N ILE A 380 -22.37 23.23 -10.32
CA ILE A 380 -23.02 22.85 -9.04
C ILE A 380 -23.85 21.58 -9.23
N ASP A 381 -24.65 21.50 -10.29
CA ASP A 381 -25.47 20.32 -10.55
C ASP A 381 -24.63 19.09 -10.92
N ALA A 382 -23.56 19.27 -11.70
CA ALA A 382 -22.62 18.19 -11.98
C ALA A 382 -21.94 17.67 -10.71
N TYR A 383 -21.55 18.54 -9.76
CA TYR A 383 -21.00 18.13 -8.48
C TYR A 383 -22.01 17.40 -7.59
N LYS A 384 -23.29 17.81 -7.59
CA LYS A 384 -24.34 17.05 -6.86
C LYS A 384 -24.47 15.63 -7.40
N GLN A 385 -24.43 15.45 -8.72
CA GLN A 385 -24.47 14.12 -9.32
C GLN A 385 -23.23 13.30 -8.95
N ALA A 386 -22.05 13.92 -8.96
CA ALA A 386 -20.82 13.26 -8.52
C ALA A 386 -20.88 12.84 -7.04
N GLU A 387 -21.45 13.66 -6.15
CA GLU A 387 -21.65 13.30 -4.73
C GLU A 387 -22.59 12.10 -4.56
N LEU A 388 -23.68 12.05 -5.33
CA LEU A 388 -24.61 10.92 -5.32
C LEU A 388 -23.93 9.63 -5.79
N GLU A 389 -23.11 9.71 -6.85
CA GLU A 389 -22.35 8.55 -7.32
C GLU A 389 -21.33 8.08 -6.26
N MET A 390 -20.65 8.99 -5.56
CA MET A 390 -19.74 8.62 -4.46
C MET A 390 -20.47 7.88 -3.32
N ILE A 391 -21.72 8.25 -3.04
CA ILE A 391 -22.56 7.54 -2.07
C ILE A 391 -22.97 6.17 -2.61
N ALA A 392 -23.41 6.10 -3.87
CA ALA A 392 -23.80 4.86 -4.52
C ALA A 392 -22.65 3.85 -4.59
N ILE A 393 -21.41 4.28 -4.91
CA ILE A 393 -20.21 3.42 -4.88
C ILE A 393 -20.03 2.82 -3.49
N LYS A 394 -20.18 3.62 -2.42
CA LYS A 394 -20.07 3.13 -1.05
C LYS A 394 -21.13 2.07 -0.75
N GLU A 395 -22.37 2.29 -1.17
CA GLU A 395 -23.48 1.36 -0.95
C GLU A 395 -23.31 0.06 -1.76
N ARG A 396 -22.81 0.13 -3.00
CA ARG A 396 -22.53 -1.04 -3.85
C ARG A 396 -21.55 -2.02 -3.22
N HIS A 397 -20.54 -1.51 -2.52
CA HIS A 397 -19.47 -2.32 -1.94
C HIS A 397 -19.68 -2.71 -0.48
N GLY A 398 -20.74 -2.22 0.18
CA GLY A 398 -21.10 -2.58 1.54
C GLY A 398 -19.93 -2.39 2.52
N ASP A 399 -19.50 -3.49 3.15
CA ASP A 399 -18.40 -3.51 4.12
C ASP A 399 -17.00 -3.57 3.46
N ASN A 400 -16.91 -3.75 2.14
CA ASN A 400 -15.64 -3.74 1.42
C ASN A 400 -15.16 -2.30 1.16
N VAL A 401 -14.64 -1.67 2.21
CA VAL A 401 -14.17 -0.28 2.21
C VAL A 401 -13.06 -0.03 1.20
N GLU A 402 -12.18 -1.01 0.96
CA GLU A 402 -11.05 -0.85 0.04
C GLU A 402 -11.51 -0.73 -1.41
N GLU A 403 -12.39 -1.64 -1.85
CA GLU A 403 -12.92 -1.63 -3.21
C GLU A 403 -13.79 -0.39 -3.46
N ALA A 404 -14.58 0.00 -2.46
CA ALA A 404 -15.33 1.24 -2.47
C ALA A 404 -14.42 2.46 -2.69
N ASN A 405 -13.29 2.53 -1.99
CA ASN A 405 -12.39 3.67 -2.10
C ASN A 405 -11.65 3.67 -3.46
N LYS A 406 -11.21 2.51 -3.96
CA LYS A 406 -10.61 2.35 -5.30
C LYS A 406 -11.54 2.88 -6.38
N GLU A 407 -12.79 2.44 -6.38
CA GLU A 407 -13.76 2.88 -7.39
C GLU A 407 -14.07 4.37 -7.28
N LYS A 408 -14.20 4.93 -6.06
CA LYS A 408 -14.37 6.38 -5.86
C LYS A 408 -13.21 7.19 -6.44
N MET A 409 -11.97 6.77 -6.23
CA MET A 409 -10.80 7.46 -6.78
C MET A 409 -10.76 7.37 -8.30
N ASN A 410 -11.04 6.20 -8.86
CA ASN A 410 -11.14 6.04 -10.31
C ASN A 410 -12.23 6.95 -10.90
N TYR A 411 -13.42 6.98 -10.30
CA TYR A 411 -14.48 7.88 -10.72
C TYR A 411 -14.07 9.35 -10.60
N HIS A 412 -13.41 9.75 -9.51
CA HIS A 412 -12.91 11.12 -9.32
C HIS A 412 -11.94 11.54 -10.44
N PHE A 413 -10.93 10.73 -10.74
CA PHE A 413 -9.93 11.07 -11.75
C PHE A 413 -10.42 10.92 -13.19
N MET A 414 -11.29 9.96 -13.46
CA MET A 414 -11.75 9.68 -14.83
C MET A 414 -12.96 10.49 -15.23
N GLN A 415 -13.82 10.87 -14.29
CA GLN A 415 -15.09 11.54 -14.57
C GLN A 415 -15.14 12.95 -13.96
N VAL A 416 -14.75 13.15 -12.70
CA VAL A 416 -14.92 14.45 -12.04
C VAL A 416 -13.88 15.48 -12.49
N VAL A 417 -12.59 15.13 -12.41
CA VAL A 417 -11.48 16.04 -12.76
C VAL A 417 -11.56 16.50 -14.22
N PRO A 418 -11.62 15.62 -15.23
CA PRO A 418 -11.58 16.06 -16.63
C PRO A 418 -12.88 16.74 -17.08
N ILE A 419 -14.04 16.34 -16.57
CA ILE A 419 -15.34 16.80 -17.08
C ILE A 419 -15.82 18.05 -16.33
N ILE A 420 -15.54 18.16 -15.03
CA ILE A 420 -16.07 19.23 -14.18
C ILE A 420 -14.97 20.22 -13.76
N TYR A 421 -13.82 19.74 -13.26
CA TYR A 421 -12.76 20.64 -12.77
C TYR A 421 -12.09 21.37 -13.93
N ALA A 422 -11.63 20.60 -14.92
CA ALA A 422 -10.83 21.10 -16.04
C ALA A 422 -11.62 21.93 -17.05
N ARG A 423 -12.95 22.00 -16.96
CA ARG A 423 -13.79 22.86 -17.83
C ARG A 423 -13.87 24.27 -17.25
N PRO A 424 -13.09 25.26 -17.73
CA PRO A 424 -13.11 26.58 -17.12
C PRO A 424 -14.39 27.34 -17.51
N CYS A 425 -14.90 28.17 -16.61
CA CYS A 425 -15.97 29.13 -16.93
C CYS A 425 -15.33 30.39 -17.54
N VAL A 426 -14.85 30.30 -18.78
CA VAL A 426 -14.21 31.41 -19.50
C VAL A 426 -15.24 32.07 -20.41
N PHE A 427 -15.47 33.37 -20.23
CA PHE A 427 -16.24 34.22 -21.13
C PHE A 427 -15.65 35.63 -21.18
#